data_AF-A0A644TTG0-F1
#
_entry.id   AF-A0A644TTG0-F1
#
_cell.length_a   1.000
_cell.length_b   1.000
_cell.length_c   1.000
_cell.angle_alpha   90.00
_cell.angle_beta   90.00
_cell.angle_gamma   90.00
#
_symmetry.space_group_name_H-M   'P 1'
#
loop_
_entity.id
_entity.type
_entity.pdbx_description
1 polymer ?
#
loop_
_entity_poly.entity_id
_entity_poly.type
_entity_poly.pdbx_seq_one_letter_code
_entity_poly.pdbx_strand_id
1 'polypeptide(L)'
;MNMNSFRVPMKPGGGMPTYQQQQQYPTPGVDTSARLSDTAAQIYQQGAAQQAQGMEKLGQGLEQASKAGYDLYTDYQTTQAKDAWLQYKQGAQKLQAQLGSLSGKDAIDDKNGVIAQMKTWREQTRAEVAGRLGGMAAGLFDRAASETDATLDSWATGKVHAEGINYGNATSKAHISLAQNQALADAANPAAFGAQLGVIKAELENIARRSGYDDAWVEAGLQDIRQKTLIQAISDSISGEQLGKANSIIKDYAPLLGGHVDALRAKAAAKGRELEARSRADSEMRFVGVFANDPLKGIAEISTPEGMAKYGMDAKTAISVRSMLQTQWSFNKTVEKQKNDTDVTSTVNGIYSTLMGDPDKGIAPDPAKAYQDLQNSNLDAITKIEMGKKLEEGTIGKTRDPAAVNDMARQIVNGAIDSDAPIDVMLAQGKASVGDVTMLKGMRKDMDGPLKDYLKRADNLIKNAYARSQFAAGTPEAAIKEDRARSQLSTVITEAYKKGGPEAVEKLFNSDTPMSIMNSNAITVDDALSNVNRVISAGNGKSSVPQRKASQTIDEYEKQGGQ
;
A
#
# COMPACT_ATOMS: atom_id res chain seq x y z
N MET A 1 49.11 -41.48 -34.22
CA MET A 1 48.93 -42.31 -35.42
C MET A 1 48.08 -41.53 -36.42
N ASN A 2 48.69 -41.29 -37.59
CA ASN A 2 48.20 -40.76 -38.88
C ASN A 2 47.09 -39.70 -38.96
N MET A 3 47.55 -38.46 -39.18
CA MET A 3 46.91 -37.47 -40.04
C MET A 3 47.15 -37.83 -41.52
N ASN A 4 46.09 -37.96 -42.33
CA ASN A 4 46.22 -38.06 -43.79
C ASN A 4 45.96 -36.70 -44.44
N SER A 5 47.05 -35.94 -44.60
CA SER A 5 47.17 -34.83 -45.54
C SER A 5 47.14 -35.37 -46.98
N PHE A 6 46.16 -34.96 -47.79
CA PHE A 6 46.21 -35.17 -49.23
C PHE A 6 47.36 -34.35 -49.82
N ARG A 7 48.42 -35.05 -50.24
CA ARG A 7 49.53 -34.50 -51.04
C ARG A 7 49.14 -34.50 -52.51
N VAL A 8 49.21 -33.33 -53.14
CA VAL A 8 49.09 -33.13 -54.58
C VAL A 8 50.43 -33.49 -55.25
N PRO A 9 50.47 -34.23 -56.37
CA PRO A 9 51.67 -34.31 -57.19
C PRO A 9 51.83 -33.04 -58.04
N MET A 10 52.91 -32.27 -57.80
CA MET A 10 53.40 -31.29 -58.76
C MET A 10 54.15 -32.01 -59.88
N LYS A 11 53.73 -31.79 -61.13
CA LYS A 11 54.61 -31.87 -62.30
C LYS A 11 54.36 -30.63 -63.18
N PRO A 12 55.41 -29.85 -63.53
CA PRO A 12 55.28 -28.61 -64.27
C PRO A 12 55.32 -28.86 -65.79
N GLY A 13 54.45 -28.20 -66.55
CA GLY A 13 54.52 -28.23 -68.01
C GLY A 13 53.28 -27.69 -68.72
N GLY A 14 53.25 -26.36 -68.91
CA GLY A 14 52.78 -25.71 -70.15
C GLY A 14 51.30 -25.79 -70.52
N GLY A 15 50.61 -24.65 -70.43
CA GLY A 15 49.40 -24.35 -71.19
C GLY A 15 48.25 -23.88 -70.33
N MET A 16 48.03 -22.56 -70.26
CA MET A 16 46.76 -22.00 -69.78
C MET A 16 45.61 -22.59 -70.60
N PRO A 17 44.48 -22.98 -70.00
CA PRO A 17 43.24 -23.16 -70.74
C PRO A 17 42.88 -21.80 -71.33
N THR A 18 43.14 -21.61 -72.62
CA THR A 18 42.52 -20.53 -73.37
C THR A 18 41.03 -20.77 -73.31
N TYR A 19 40.31 -19.89 -72.59
CA TYR A 19 38.89 -19.71 -72.78
C TYR A 19 38.67 -19.58 -74.29
N GLN A 20 38.00 -20.57 -74.89
CA GLN A 20 37.42 -20.40 -76.21
C GLN A 20 36.54 -19.17 -76.09
N GLN A 21 36.92 -18.11 -76.82
CA GLN A 21 36.11 -16.91 -76.95
C GLN A 21 34.67 -17.36 -77.23
N GLN A 22 33.73 -16.83 -76.46
CA GLN A 22 32.32 -16.82 -76.83
C GLN A 22 32.25 -16.45 -78.32
N GLN A 23 31.77 -17.36 -79.15
CA GLN A 23 31.35 -16.98 -80.49
C GLN A 23 30.33 -15.86 -80.29
N GLN A 24 30.63 -14.68 -80.84
CA GLN A 24 29.69 -13.59 -80.91
C GLN A 24 28.40 -14.13 -81.54
N TYR A 25 27.31 -14.08 -80.77
CA TYR A 25 25.98 -14.33 -81.30
C TYR A 25 25.71 -13.32 -82.42
N PRO A 26 25.24 -13.74 -83.61
CA PRO A 26 24.79 -12.82 -84.63
C PRO A 26 23.67 -11.95 -84.05
N THR A 27 23.80 -10.63 -84.17
CA THR A 27 22.72 -9.70 -83.85
C THR A 27 21.62 -9.90 -84.90
N PRO A 28 20.39 -10.29 -84.51
CA PRO A 28 19.33 -10.53 -85.48
C PRO A 28 19.02 -9.27 -86.31
N GLY A 29 19.07 -9.38 -87.64
CA GLY A 29 18.57 -8.38 -88.58
C GLY A 29 19.53 -7.27 -89.02
N VAL A 30 20.78 -7.21 -88.54
CA VAL A 30 21.69 -6.09 -88.89
C VAL A 30 22.47 -6.31 -90.20
N ASP A 31 22.83 -7.56 -90.53
CA ASP A 31 23.64 -7.86 -91.74
C ASP A 31 22.84 -8.54 -92.87
N THR A 32 21.58 -8.90 -92.65
CA THR A 32 20.80 -9.74 -93.56
C THR A 32 20.35 -8.97 -94.81
N SER A 33 19.97 -7.70 -94.65
CA SER A 33 19.61 -6.80 -95.76
C SER A 33 20.81 -6.50 -96.65
N ALA A 34 22.00 -6.33 -96.05
CA ALA A 34 23.25 -6.07 -96.76
C ALA A 34 23.69 -7.29 -97.57
N ARG A 35 23.59 -8.50 -96.99
CA ARG A 35 23.97 -9.75 -97.67
C ARG A 35 23.02 -10.14 -98.80
N LEU A 36 21.70 -9.98 -98.62
CA LEU A 36 20.73 -10.21 -99.69
C LEU A 36 20.89 -9.18 -100.82
N SER A 37 21.19 -7.92 -100.48
CA SER A 37 21.48 -6.85 -101.44
C SER A 37 22.78 -7.08 -102.21
N ASP A 38 23.86 -7.52 -101.54
CA ASP A 38 25.15 -7.82 -102.19
C ASP A 38 25.07 -9.04 -103.10
N THR A 39 24.30 -10.06 -102.71
CA THR A 39 24.06 -11.26 -103.54
C THR A 39 23.20 -10.91 -104.76
N ALA A 40 22.18 -10.05 -104.60
CA ALA A 40 21.37 -9.56 -105.72
C ALA A 40 22.16 -8.62 -106.67
N ALA A 41 23.07 -7.80 -106.12
CA ALA A 41 23.93 -6.91 -106.89
C ALA A 41 24.98 -7.67 -107.72
N GLN A 42 25.54 -8.76 -107.19
CA GLN A 42 26.44 -9.64 -107.94
C GLN A 42 25.75 -10.41 -109.07
N ILE A 43 24.46 -10.77 -108.90
CA ILE A 43 23.67 -11.46 -109.94
C ILE A 43 23.30 -10.50 -111.08
N TYR A 44 23.09 -9.21 -110.81
CA TYR A 44 22.68 -8.23 -111.84
C TYR A 44 23.83 -7.68 -112.70
N GLN A 45 25.08 -7.75 -112.24
CA GLN A 45 26.23 -7.14 -112.94
C GLN A 45 26.93 -8.02 -113.98
N GLN A 46 26.52 -9.27 -114.21
CA GLN A 46 27.12 -10.12 -115.26
C GLN A 46 26.10 -10.57 -116.30
N GLY A 47 25.66 -9.62 -117.12
CA GLY A 47 25.02 -9.89 -118.39
C GLY A 47 26.04 -10.29 -119.45
N ALA A 48 25.84 -11.47 -120.05
CA ALA A 48 26.34 -11.92 -121.35
C ALA A 48 27.82 -12.36 -121.46
N ALA A 49 28.21 -13.44 -120.76
CA ALA A 49 29.06 -14.51 -121.31
C ALA A 49 29.09 -15.72 -120.37
N GLN A 50 29.07 -16.94 -120.93
CA GLN A 50 29.30 -18.26 -120.29
C GLN A 50 28.09 -19.00 -119.68
N GLN A 51 27.43 -19.78 -120.53
CA GLN A 51 26.28 -20.63 -120.21
C GLN A 51 26.63 -21.85 -119.32
N ALA A 52 27.90 -22.24 -119.19
CA ALA A 52 28.36 -23.30 -118.29
C ALA A 52 28.74 -22.79 -116.87
N GLN A 53 29.42 -21.65 -116.78
CA GLN A 53 29.71 -21.01 -115.48
C GLN A 53 28.46 -20.36 -114.85
N GLY A 54 27.47 -20.02 -115.67
CA GLY A 54 26.17 -19.51 -115.21
C GLY A 54 25.35 -20.55 -114.43
N MET A 55 25.36 -21.83 -114.81
CA MET A 55 24.64 -22.87 -114.06
C MET A 55 25.32 -23.22 -112.73
N GLU A 56 26.65 -23.21 -112.67
CA GLU A 56 27.40 -23.45 -111.44
C GLU A 56 27.21 -22.29 -110.44
N LYS A 57 27.23 -21.04 -110.92
CA LYS A 57 26.90 -19.85 -110.10
C LYS A 57 25.43 -19.82 -109.67
N LEU A 58 24.50 -20.32 -110.49
CA LEU A 58 23.09 -20.43 -110.14
C LEU A 58 22.85 -21.57 -109.13
N GLY A 59 23.60 -22.66 -109.23
CA GLY A 59 23.67 -23.72 -108.21
C GLY A 59 24.23 -23.23 -106.88
N GLN A 60 25.33 -22.46 -106.90
CA GLN A 60 25.89 -21.80 -105.71
C GLN A 60 24.92 -20.75 -105.13
N GLY A 61 24.20 -20.01 -105.98
CA GLY A 61 23.17 -19.06 -105.56
C GLY A 61 21.94 -19.73 -104.94
N LEU A 62 21.51 -20.89 -105.47
CA LEU A 62 20.46 -21.71 -104.88
C LEU A 62 20.89 -22.35 -103.56
N GLU A 63 22.14 -22.79 -103.44
CA GLU A 63 22.73 -23.29 -102.19
C GLU A 63 22.84 -22.18 -101.14
N GLN A 64 23.26 -20.97 -101.53
CA GLN A 64 23.31 -19.80 -100.66
C GLN A 64 21.93 -19.30 -100.25
N ALA A 65 20.94 -19.30 -101.16
CA ALA A 65 19.55 -18.95 -100.85
C ALA A 65 18.88 -20.01 -99.95
N SER A 66 19.17 -21.30 -100.16
CA SER A 66 18.74 -22.39 -99.28
C SER A 66 19.36 -22.25 -97.88
N LYS A 67 20.65 -21.91 -97.82
CA LYS A 67 21.36 -21.62 -96.56
C LYS A 67 20.77 -20.40 -95.85
N ALA A 68 20.52 -19.30 -96.55
CA ALA A 68 19.89 -18.11 -95.98
C ALA A 68 18.45 -18.38 -95.50
N GLY A 69 17.68 -19.21 -96.22
CA GLY A 69 16.36 -19.65 -95.80
C GLY A 69 16.39 -20.56 -94.56
N TYR A 70 17.38 -21.45 -94.47
CA TYR A 70 17.64 -22.29 -93.30
C TYR A 70 18.08 -21.47 -92.09
N ASP A 71 18.93 -20.46 -92.29
CA ASP A 71 19.38 -19.53 -91.24
C ASP A 71 18.21 -18.69 -90.73
N LEU A 72 17.35 -18.14 -91.60
CA LEU A 72 16.13 -17.41 -91.22
C LEU A 72 15.13 -18.29 -90.46
N TYR A 73 14.96 -19.55 -90.89
CA TYR A 73 14.12 -20.52 -90.19
C TYR A 73 14.69 -20.84 -88.79
N THR A 74 16.00 -21.02 -88.69
CA THR A 74 16.71 -21.29 -87.43
C THR A 74 16.61 -20.09 -86.47
N ASP A 75 16.78 -18.87 -86.96
CA ASP A 75 16.64 -17.63 -86.18
C ASP A 75 15.21 -17.43 -85.67
N TYR A 76 14.21 -17.71 -86.50
CA TYR A 76 12.80 -17.65 -86.12
C TYR A 76 12.46 -18.68 -85.03
N GLN A 77 12.87 -19.94 -85.20
CA GLN A 77 12.66 -21.00 -84.20
C GLN A 77 13.39 -20.69 -82.88
N THR A 78 14.60 -20.13 -82.95
CA THR A 78 15.37 -19.71 -81.77
C THR A 78 14.69 -18.57 -81.02
N THR A 79 14.11 -17.60 -81.75
CA THR A 79 13.37 -16.48 -81.15
C THR A 79 12.10 -16.97 -80.45
N GLN A 80 11.32 -17.85 -81.08
CA GLN A 80 10.14 -18.45 -80.46
C GLN A 80 10.47 -19.24 -79.19
N ALA A 81 11.54 -20.05 -79.22
CA ALA A 81 12.02 -20.79 -78.05
C ALA A 81 12.44 -19.85 -76.91
N LYS A 82 13.11 -18.74 -77.24
CA LYS A 82 13.57 -17.74 -76.27
C LYS A 82 12.40 -17.01 -75.61
N ASP A 83 11.38 -16.60 -76.38
CA ASP A 83 10.20 -15.93 -75.83
C ASP A 83 9.40 -16.86 -74.91
N ALA A 84 9.22 -18.12 -75.33
CA ALA A 84 8.58 -19.14 -74.49
C ALA A 84 9.36 -19.40 -73.20
N TRP A 85 10.70 -19.48 -73.28
CA TRP A 85 11.56 -19.61 -72.11
C TRP A 85 11.50 -18.40 -71.18
N LEU A 86 11.47 -17.17 -71.71
CA LEU A 86 11.34 -15.95 -70.90
C LEU A 86 10.03 -15.94 -70.12
N GLN A 87 8.91 -16.34 -70.75
CA GLN A 87 7.62 -16.49 -70.08
C GLN A 87 7.66 -17.59 -69.01
N TYR A 88 8.25 -18.75 -69.32
CA TYR A 88 8.45 -19.84 -68.37
C TYR A 88 9.26 -19.40 -67.15
N LYS A 89 10.37 -18.67 -67.38
CA LYS A 89 11.22 -18.13 -66.32
C LYS A 89 10.48 -17.13 -65.43
N GLN A 90 9.65 -16.25 -66.00
CA GLN A 90 8.81 -15.34 -65.23
C GLN A 90 7.75 -16.10 -64.42
N GLY A 91 7.15 -17.15 -64.99
CA GLY A 91 6.23 -18.04 -64.27
C GLY A 91 6.90 -18.74 -63.10
N ALA A 92 8.11 -19.28 -63.30
CA ALA A 92 8.91 -19.93 -62.27
C ALA A 92 9.23 -18.97 -61.11
N GLN A 93 9.59 -17.72 -61.41
CA GLN A 93 9.84 -16.70 -60.37
C GLN A 93 8.58 -16.38 -59.55
N LYS A 94 7.41 -16.25 -60.21
CA LYS A 94 6.13 -16.03 -59.52
C LYS A 94 5.78 -17.22 -58.62
N LEU A 95 5.94 -18.44 -59.12
CA LEU A 95 5.72 -19.65 -58.34
C LEU A 95 6.67 -19.73 -57.15
N GLN A 96 7.96 -19.46 -57.36
CA GLN A 96 8.96 -19.43 -56.29
C GLN A 96 8.55 -18.47 -55.17
N ALA A 97 8.06 -17.27 -55.52
CA ALA A 97 7.58 -16.29 -54.54
C ALA A 97 6.33 -16.79 -53.79
N GLN A 98 5.37 -17.38 -54.50
CA GLN A 98 4.16 -17.94 -53.90
C GLN A 98 4.49 -19.08 -52.93
N LEU A 99 5.24 -20.08 -53.39
CA LEU A 99 5.66 -21.20 -52.58
C LEU A 99 6.62 -20.78 -51.46
N GLY A 100 7.36 -19.69 -51.66
CA GLY A 100 8.21 -19.06 -50.67
C GLY A 100 7.47 -18.66 -49.39
N SER A 101 6.16 -18.41 -49.46
CA SER A 101 5.32 -18.08 -48.31
C SER A 101 4.91 -19.28 -47.45
N LEU A 102 4.98 -20.50 -48.00
CA LEU A 102 4.70 -21.72 -47.24
C LEU A 102 5.76 -21.89 -46.15
N SER A 103 5.33 -22.30 -44.96
CA SER A 103 6.20 -22.54 -43.82
C SER A 103 5.79 -23.79 -43.06
N GLY A 104 6.72 -24.32 -42.26
CA GLY A 104 6.46 -25.44 -41.38
C GLY A 104 5.94 -26.69 -42.10
N LYS A 105 4.90 -27.31 -41.54
CA LYS A 105 4.30 -28.54 -42.08
C LYS A 105 3.79 -28.38 -43.52
N ASP A 106 3.24 -27.22 -43.86
CA ASP A 106 2.66 -26.96 -45.18
C ASP A 106 3.75 -26.86 -46.25
N ALA A 107 4.95 -26.39 -45.90
CA ALA A 107 6.06 -26.31 -46.85
C ALA A 107 6.66 -27.69 -47.19
N ILE A 108 6.67 -28.60 -46.21
CA ILE A 108 7.33 -29.92 -46.32
C ILE A 108 6.36 -31.05 -46.69
N ASP A 109 5.09 -30.76 -46.91
CA ASP A 109 4.07 -31.76 -47.21
C ASP A 109 4.36 -32.50 -48.54
N ASP A 110 4.24 -33.82 -48.55
CA ASP A 110 4.60 -34.65 -49.71
C ASP A 110 3.66 -34.44 -50.91
N LYS A 111 2.45 -33.91 -50.70
CA LYS A 111 1.42 -33.75 -51.74
C LYS A 111 1.17 -32.30 -52.11
N ASN A 112 1.20 -31.42 -51.11
CA ASN A 112 0.86 -30.01 -51.23
C ASN A 112 2.03 -29.10 -50.84
N GLY A 113 3.21 -29.63 -50.54
CA GLY A 113 4.38 -28.84 -50.19
C GLY A 113 5.09 -28.23 -51.40
N VAL A 114 6.20 -27.53 -51.12
CA VAL A 114 6.95 -26.75 -52.11
C VAL A 114 7.38 -27.62 -53.30
N ILE A 115 7.93 -28.81 -53.04
CA ILE A 115 8.42 -29.71 -54.10
C ILE A 115 7.26 -30.27 -54.94
N ALA A 116 6.15 -30.65 -54.30
CA ALA A 116 5.00 -31.26 -54.98
C ALA A 116 4.27 -30.26 -55.88
N GLN A 117 4.03 -29.04 -55.39
CA GLN A 117 3.41 -27.97 -56.18
C GLN A 117 4.32 -27.52 -57.32
N MET A 118 5.63 -27.43 -57.09
CA MET A 118 6.61 -27.10 -58.12
C MET A 118 6.68 -28.16 -59.23
N LYS A 119 6.68 -29.45 -58.88
CA LYS A 119 6.65 -30.54 -59.85
C LYS A 119 5.39 -30.49 -60.71
N THR A 120 4.23 -30.31 -60.09
CA THR A 120 2.93 -30.22 -60.78
C THR A 120 2.91 -29.04 -61.75
N TRP A 121 3.35 -27.86 -61.30
CA TRP A 121 3.42 -26.67 -62.14
C TRP A 121 4.35 -26.87 -63.36
N ARG A 122 5.52 -27.47 -63.14
CA ARG A 122 6.50 -27.76 -64.21
C ARG A 122 5.91 -28.68 -65.28
N GLU A 123 5.30 -29.79 -64.87
CA GLU A 123 4.70 -30.77 -65.78
C GLU A 123 3.59 -30.15 -66.63
N GLN A 124 2.70 -29.37 -66.01
CA GLN A 124 1.61 -28.68 -66.70
C GLN A 124 2.13 -27.62 -67.67
N THR A 125 3.05 -26.76 -67.21
CA THR A 125 3.54 -25.62 -68.00
C THR A 125 4.41 -26.07 -69.18
N ARG A 126 5.27 -27.09 -68.99
CA ARG A 126 6.08 -27.64 -70.09
C ARG A 126 5.22 -28.31 -71.15
N ALA A 127 4.18 -29.05 -70.75
CA ALA A 127 3.24 -29.66 -71.70
C ALA A 127 2.49 -28.60 -72.53
N GLU A 128 2.05 -27.51 -71.89
CA GLU A 128 1.40 -26.38 -72.57
C GLU A 128 2.33 -25.68 -73.57
N VAL A 129 3.58 -25.42 -73.19
CA VAL A 129 4.56 -24.76 -74.05
C VAL A 129 4.99 -25.66 -75.21
N ALA A 130 5.26 -26.95 -74.96
CA ALA A 130 5.62 -27.90 -76.01
C ALA A 130 4.51 -28.05 -77.06
N GLY A 131 3.24 -28.01 -76.66
CA GLY A 131 2.10 -28.05 -77.58
C GLY A 131 1.97 -26.82 -78.50
N ARG A 132 2.66 -25.71 -78.19
CA ARG A 132 2.65 -24.46 -78.97
C ARG A 132 3.88 -24.28 -79.87
N LEU A 133 4.93 -25.06 -79.66
CA LEU A 133 6.23 -24.91 -80.35
C LEU A 133 6.44 -26.01 -81.41
N GLY A 134 7.12 -25.68 -82.49
CA GLY A 134 7.60 -26.66 -83.48
C GLY A 134 8.80 -27.46 -82.97
N GLY A 135 9.12 -28.62 -83.59
CA GLY A 135 10.10 -29.58 -83.07
C GLY A 135 11.49 -29.01 -82.75
N MET A 136 12.00 -28.05 -83.54
CA MET A 136 13.27 -27.38 -83.27
C MET A 136 13.17 -26.38 -82.10
N ALA A 137 12.17 -25.50 -82.10
CA ALA A 137 11.95 -24.55 -81.01
C ALA A 137 11.64 -25.24 -79.67
N ALA A 138 10.88 -26.34 -79.68
CA ALA A 138 10.59 -27.14 -78.50
C ALA A 138 11.88 -27.71 -77.87
N GLY A 139 12.78 -28.26 -78.69
CA GLY A 139 14.07 -28.78 -78.20
C GLY A 139 14.99 -27.69 -77.63
N LEU A 140 15.01 -26.50 -78.24
CA LEU A 140 15.76 -25.34 -77.71
C LEU A 140 15.16 -24.82 -76.39
N PHE A 141 13.83 -24.75 -76.31
CA PHE A 141 13.10 -24.39 -75.09
C PHE A 141 13.37 -25.39 -73.97
N ASP A 142 13.25 -26.70 -74.21
CA ASP A 142 13.42 -27.73 -73.18
C ASP A 142 14.82 -27.68 -72.56
N ARG A 143 15.85 -27.39 -73.36
CA ARG A 143 17.21 -27.21 -72.86
C ARG A 143 17.31 -26.01 -71.91
N ALA A 144 16.79 -24.85 -72.32
CA ALA A 144 16.83 -23.63 -71.51
C ALA A 144 15.93 -23.71 -70.27
N ALA A 145 14.77 -24.37 -70.36
CA ALA A 145 13.87 -24.63 -69.25
C ALA A 145 14.50 -25.56 -68.21
N SER A 146 15.34 -26.49 -68.62
CA SER A 146 16.04 -27.42 -67.71
C SER A 146 17.03 -26.72 -66.79
N GLU A 147 17.68 -25.64 -67.24
CA GLU A 147 18.55 -24.81 -66.39
C GLU A 147 17.73 -24.03 -65.34
N THR A 148 16.59 -23.48 -65.74
CA THR A 148 15.63 -22.83 -64.82
C THR A 148 15.13 -23.81 -63.77
N ASP A 149 14.79 -25.04 -64.19
CA ASP A 149 14.30 -26.07 -63.28
C ASP A 149 15.37 -26.54 -62.30
N ALA A 150 16.61 -26.71 -62.74
CA ALA A 150 17.72 -27.07 -61.84
C ALA A 150 17.91 -26.00 -60.73
N THR A 151 17.76 -24.72 -61.09
CA THR A 151 17.84 -23.61 -60.12
C THR A 151 16.67 -23.66 -59.13
N LEU A 152 15.45 -23.91 -59.64
CA LEU A 152 14.24 -23.97 -58.83
C LEU A 152 14.24 -25.20 -57.91
N ASP A 153 14.69 -26.35 -58.39
CA ASP A 153 14.86 -27.60 -57.64
C ASP A 153 15.88 -27.43 -56.51
N SER A 154 17.01 -26.77 -56.78
CA SER A 154 18.00 -26.45 -55.74
C SER A 154 17.42 -25.53 -54.65
N TRP A 155 16.66 -24.51 -55.04
CA TRP A 155 16.00 -23.62 -54.09
C TRP A 155 14.94 -24.36 -53.26
N ALA A 156 14.08 -25.15 -53.90
CA ALA A 156 13.00 -25.88 -53.24
C ALA A 156 13.55 -26.89 -52.23
N THR A 157 14.61 -27.61 -52.59
CA THR A 157 15.30 -28.54 -51.68
C THR A 157 15.88 -27.81 -50.48
N GLY A 158 16.58 -26.69 -50.70
CA GLY A 158 17.13 -25.88 -49.62
C GLY A 158 16.05 -25.32 -48.68
N LYS A 159 14.94 -24.83 -49.25
CA LYS A 159 13.80 -24.32 -48.47
C LYS A 159 13.13 -25.42 -47.66
N VAL A 160 12.77 -26.54 -48.27
CA VAL A 160 12.12 -27.67 -47.57
C VAL A 160 13.00 -28.20 -46.45
N HIS A 161 14.31 -28.30 -46.68
CA HIS A 161 15.26 -28.70 -45.65
C HIS A 161 15.27 -27.73 -44.46
N ALA A 162 15.38 -26.42 -44.73
CA ALA A 162 15.36 -25.39 -43.69
C ALA A 162 14.03 -25.39 -42.90
N GLU A 163 12.89 -25.49 -43.58
CA GLU A 163 11.57 -25.58 -42.95
C GLU A 163 11.42 -26.86 -42.12
N GLY A 164 11.95 -27.99 -42.59
CA GLY A 164 11.96 -29.24 -41.83
C GLY A 164 12.74 -29.14 -40.52
N ILE A 165 13.90 -28.47 -40.54
CA ILE A 165 14.68 -28.17 -39.32
C ILE A 165 13.90 -27.24 -38.40
N ASN A 166 13.39 -26.12 -38.92
CA ASN A 166 12.68 -25.11 -38.14
C ASN A 166 11.43 -25.68 -37.47
N TYR A 167 10.60 -26.37 -38.24
CA TYR A 167 9.39 -27.02 -37.75
C TYR A 167 9.71 -28.10 -36.71
N GLY A 168 10.61 -29.02 -37.03
CA GLY A 168 10.99 -30.09 -36.12
C GLY A 168 11.55 -29.55 -34.81
N ASN A 169 12.37 -28.50 -34.86
CA ASN A 169 12.91 -27.84 -33.68
C ASN A 169 11.83 -27.12 -32.86
N ALA A 170 10.86 -26.46 -33.51
CA ALA A 170 9.74 -25.83 -32.83
C ALA A 170 8.87 -26.88 -32.11
N THR A 171 8.58 -28.01 -32.75
CA THR A 171 7.84 -29.13 -32.14
C THR A 171 8.58 -29.71 -30.95
N SER A 172 9.87 -30.03 -31.08
CA SER A 172 10.68 -30.54 -29.96
C SER A 172 10.75 -29.55 -28.80
N LYS A 173 10.86 -28.24 -29.06
CA LYS A 173 10.80 -27.21 -28.00
C LYS A 173 9.45 -27.22 -27.27
N ALA A 174 8.35 -27.37 -27.98
CA ALA A 174 7.02 -27.47 -27.37
C ALA A 174 6.91 -28.73 -26.48
N HIS A 175 7.39 -29.88 -26.95
CA HIS A 175 7.43 -31.12 -26.17
C HIS A 175 8.34 -31.01 -24.93
N ILE A 176 9.51 -30.39 -25.06
CA ILE A 176 10.39 -30.10 -23.93
C ILE A 176 9.66 -29.26 -22.89
N SER A 177 8.93 -28.21 -23.31
CA SER A 177 8.16 -27.37 -22.38
C SER A 177 7.07 -28.16 -21.65
N LEU A 178 6.36 -29.06 -22.34
CA LEU A 178 5.35 -29.93 -21.74
C LEU A 178 5.97 -30.89 -20.72
N ALA A 179 7.06 -31.57 -21.10
CA ALA A 179 7.80 -32.47 -20.23
C ALA A 179 8.41 -31.73 -19.04
N GLN A 180 8.86 -30.48 -19.21
CA GLN A 180 9.38 -29.65 -18.13
C GLN A 180 8.28 -29.30 -17.11
N ASN A 181 7.08 -28.93 -17.58
CA ASN A 181 5.94 -28.67 -16.70
C ASN A 181 5.55 -29.93 -15.91
N GLN A 182 5.56 -31.09 -16.57
CA GLN A 182 5.29 -32.36 -15.89
C GLN A 182 6.41 -32.71 -14.89
N ALA A 183 7.67 -32.49 -15.25
CA ALA A 183 8.82 -32.68 -14.36
C ALA A 183 8.74 -31.77 -13.12
N LEU A 184 8.22 -30.54 -13.26
CA LEU A 184 7.99 -29.64 -12.13
C LEU A 184 6.96 -30.22 -11.15
N ALA A 185 5.85 -30.74 -11.66
CA ALA A 185 4.82 -31.38 -10.85
C ALA A 185 5.34 -32.65 -10.14
N ASP A 186 6.14 -33.43 -10.86
CA ASP A 186 6.69 -34.72 -10.43
C ASP A 186 8.02 -34.59 -9.66
N ALA A 187 8.49 -33.37 -9.37
CA ALA A 187 9.81 -33.13 -8.77
C ALA A 187 10.03 -33.85 -7.43
N ALA A 188 8.97 -34.16 -6.67
CA ALA A 188 9.05 -34.92 -5.41
C ALA A 188 9.11 -36.44 -5.60
N ASN A 189 9.00 -36.95 -6.84
CA ASN A 189 9.08 -38.37 -7.17
C ASN A 189 10.25 -38.60 -8.13
N PRO A 190 11.39 -39.14 -7.65
CA PRO A 190 12.58 -39.38 -8.47
C PRO A 190 12.36 -40.23 -9.71
N ALA A 191 11.49 -41.23 -9.66
CA ALA A 191 11.21 -42.09 -10.80
C ALA A 191 10.43 -41.31 -11.89
N ALA A 192 9.39 -40.59 -11.50
CA ALA A 192 8.56 -39.81 -12.43
C ALA A 192 9.34 -38.61 -13.00
N PHE A 193 10.09 -37.90 -12.16
CA PHE A 193 10.99 -36.83 -12.59
C PHE A 193 12.04 -37.33 -13.60
N GLY A 194 12.70 -38.46 -13.29
CA GLY A 194 13.67 -39.09 -14.18
C GLY A 194 13.09 -39.49 -15.54
N ALA A 195 11.85 -39.99 -15.56
CA ALA A 195 11.15 -40.31 -16.80
C ALA A 195 10.94 -39.07 -17.68
N GLN A 196 10.52 -37.94 -17.10
CA GLN A 196 10.36 -36.68 -17.84
C GLN A 196 11.70 -36.12 -18.33
N LEU A 197 12.78 -36.25 -17.55
CA LEU A 197 14.11 -35.90 -18.03
C LEU A 197 14.57 -36.78 -19.21
N GLY A 198 14.16 -38.05 -19.25
CA GLY A 198 14.38 -38.93 -20.40
C GLY A 198 13.69 -38.43 -21.67
N VAL A 199 12.44 -37.93 -21.55
CA VAL A 199 11.72 -37.31 -22.66
C VAL A 199 12.42 -36.03 -23.14
N ILE A 200 12.82 -35.16 -22.19
CA ILE A 200 13.54 -33.92 -22.51
C ILE A 200 14.85 -34.23 -23.23
N LYS A 201 15.62 -35.23 -22.76
CA LYS A 201 16.86 -35.66 -23.39
C LYS A 201 16.63 -36.12 -24.83
N ALA A 202 15.64 -36.99 -25.07
CA ALA A 202 15.32 -37.47 -26.42
C ALA A 202 14.95 -36.32 -27.38
N GLU A 203 14.23 -35.32 -26.89
CA GLU A 203 13.87 -34.15 -27.71
C GLU A 203 15.06 -33.21 -27.98
N LEU A 204 15.98 -33.06 -27.01
CA LEU A 204 17.25 -32.36 -27.24
C LEU A 204 18.13 -33.10 -28.25
N GLU A 205 18.22 -34.43 -28.18
CA GLU A 205 18.93 -35.26 -29.17
C GLU A 205 18.32 -35.10 -30.57
N ASN A 206 17.00 -35.01 -30.68
CA ASN A 206 16.31 -34.74 -31.94
C ASN A 206 16.67 -33.36 -32.52
N ILE A 207 16.75 -32.33 -31.67
CA ILE A 207 17.19 -30.98 -32.09
C ILE A 207 18.66 -31.01 -32.53
N ALA A 208 19.52 -31.69 -31.76
CA ALA A 208 20.93 -31.81 -32.06
C ALA A 208 21.16 -32.49 -33.41
N ARG A 209 20.47 -33.62 -33.67
CA ARG A 209 20.54 -34.34 -34.94
C ARG A 209 20.12 -33.49 -36.14
N ARG A 210 19.07 -32.68 -36.01
CA ARG A 210 18.59 -31.80 -37.10
C ARG A 210 19.48 -30.59 -37.33
N SER A 211 20.10 -30.07 -36.27
CA SER A 211 20.81 -28.78 -36.30
C SER A 211 22.33 -28.92 -36.34
N GLY A 212 22.85 -30.14 -36.24
CA GLY A 212 24.29 -30.41 -36.21
C GLY A 212 24.97 -30.10 -34.88
N TYR A 213 24.24 -30.12 -33.76
CA TYR A 213 24.84 -30.00 -32.43
C TYR A 213 25.41 -31.34 -31.95
N ASP A 214 26.37 -31.28 -31.04
CA ASP A 214 27.00 -32.44 -30.43
C ASP A 214 26.30 -32.90 -29.14
N ASP A 215 26.75 -34.03 -28.60
CA ASP A 215 26.23 -34.58 -27.35
C ASP A 215 26.50 -33.66 -26.15
N ALA A 216 27.55 -32.83 -26.21
CA ALA A 216 27.87 -31.87 -25.16
C ALA A 216 26.78 -30.79 -25.05
N TRP A 217 26.23 -30.32 -26.18
CA TRP A 217 25.08 -29.42 -26.19
C TRP A 217 23.84 -30.05 -25.56
N VAL A 218 23.58 -31.34 -25.84
CA VAL A 218 22.44 -32.09 -25.27
C VAL A 218 22.56 -32.19 -23.75
N GLU A 219 23.73 -32.63 -23.25
CA GLU A 219 23.95 -32.79 -21.81
C GLU A 219 23.92 -31.45 -21.06
N ALA A 220 24.49 -30.39 -21.64
CA ALA A 220 24.41 -29.05 -21.08
C ALA A 220 22.97 -28.53 -21.00
N GLY A 221 22.18 -28.72 -22.06
CA GLY A 221 20.77 -28.34 -22.09
C GLY A 221 19.94 -29.13 -21.06
N LEU A 222 20.17 -30.43 -20.94
CA LEU A 222 19.50 -31.28 -19.97
C LEU A 222 19.84 -30.87 -18.54
N GLN A 223 21.12 -30.56 -18.26
CA GLN A 223 21.57 -30.10 -16.94
C GLN A 223 20.93 -28.77 -16.55
N ASP A 224 20.88 -27.80 -17.47
CA ASP A 224 20.25 -26.49 -17.24
C ASP A 224 18.75 -26.63 -16.94
N ILE A 225 18.02 -27.39 -17.77
CA ILE A 225 16.58 -27.63 -17.57
C ILE A 225 16.35 -28.34 -16.23
N ARG A 226 17.13 -29.39 -15.93
CA ARG A 226 17.02 -30.13 -14.67
C ARG A 226 17.23 -29.22 -13.45
N GLN A 227 18.29 -28.41 -13.47
CA GLN A 227 18.62 -27.53 -12.35
C GLN A 227 17.53 -26.46 -12.15
N LYS A 228 17.09 -25.79 -13.23
CA LYS A 228 16.03 -24.77 -13.16
C LYS A 228 14.71 -25.34 -12.65
N THR A 229 14.30 -26.51 -13.15
CA THR A 229 13.06 -27.17 -12.71
C THR A 229 13.10 -27.53 -11.23
N LEU A 230 14.21 -28.07 -10.73
CA LEU A 230 14.36 -28.39 -9.31
C LEU A 230 14.37 -27.14 -8.42
N ILE A 231 15.10 -26.08 -8.81
CA ILE A 231 15.13 -24.81 -8.09
C ILE A 231 13.71 -24.21 -7.99
N GLN A 232 12.96 -24.26 -9.10
CA GLN A 232 11.59 -23.78 -9.16
C GLN A 232 10.68 -24.62 -8.25
N ALA A 233 10.71 -25.96 -8.37
CA ALA A 233 9.89 -26.86 -7.55
C ALA A 233 10.11 -26.66 -6.04
N ILE A 234 11.38 -26.48 -5.62
CA ILE A 234 11.74 -26.23 -4.23
C ILE A 234 11.22 -24.86 -3.79
N SER A 235 11.41 -23.83 -4.62
CA SER A 235 10.95 -22.47 -4.32
C SER A 235 9.43 -22.37 -4.20
N ASP A 236 8.70 -23.07 -5.07
CA ASP A 236 7.23 -23.15 -5.04
C ASP A 236 6.76 -23.93 -3.81
N SER A 237 7.44 -25.04 -3.48
CA SER A 237 7.13 -25.81 -2.26
C SER A 237 7.37 -25.00 -0.98
N ILE A 238 8.42 -24.18 -0.92
CA ILE A 238 8.67 -23.27 0.21
C ILE A 238 7.61 -22.18 0.29
N SER A 239 7.27 -21.57 -0.84
CA SER A 239 6.27 -20.49 -0.91
C SER A 239 4.88 -20.99 -0.56
N GLY A 240 4.55 -22.22 -0.99
CA GLY A 240 3.31 -22.93 -0.64
C GLY A 240 3.32 -23.60 0.74
N GLU A 241 4.30 -23.28 1.60
CA GLU A 241 4.40 -23.77 2.98
C GLU A 241 4.56 -25.30 3.12
N GLN A 242 4.90 -26.00 2.03
CA GLN A 242 5.16 -27.44 1.97
C GLN A 242 6.63 -27.76 2.26
N LEU A 243 7.11 -27.41 3.46
CA LEU A 243 8.53 -27.54 3.81
C LEU A 243 9.04 -28.99 3.82
N GLY A 244 8.20 -29.96 4.17
CA GLY A 244 8.55 -31.39 4.07
C GLY A 244 8.87 -31.80 2.64
N LYS A 245 8.04 -31.36 1.68
CA LYS A 245 8.25 -31.58 0.24
C LYS A 245 9.52 -30.87 -0.23
N ALA A 246 9.68 -29.59 0.09
CA ALA A 246 10.88 -28.84 -0.28
C ALA A 246 12.18 -29.50 0.23
N ASN A 247 12.21 -29.92 1.49
CA ASN A 247 13.37 -30.58 2.10
C ASN A 247 13.64 -31.97 1.52
N SER A 248 12.59 -32.73 1.17
CA SER A 248 12.75 -34.02 0.48
C SER A 248 13.41 -33.84 -0.89
N ILE A 249 12.95 -32.89 -1.70
CA ILE A 249 13.55 -32.58 -3.01
C ILE A 249 15.00 -32.11 -2.83
N ILE A 250 15.28 -31.22 -1.88
CA ILE A 250 16.66 -30.77 -1.59
C ILE A 250 17.55 -31.97 -1.23
N LYS A 251 17.05 -32.90 -0.42
CA LYS A 251 17.81 -34.07 0.02
C LYS A 251 18.11 -35.01 -1.15
N ASP A 252 17.10 -35.34 -1.94
CA ASP A 252 17.19 -36.33 -3.00
C ASP A 252 18.05 -35.83 -4.18
N TYR A 253 18.07 -34.51 -4.43
CA TYR A 253 18.79 -33.92 -5.56
C TYR A 253 19.91 -32.94 -5.18
N ALA A 254 20.41 -32.96 -3.95
CA ALA A 254 21.49 -32.06 -3.51
C ALA A 254 22.67 -31.99 -4.50
N PRO A 255 23.19 -33.09 -5.06
CA PRO A 255 24.30 -33.03 -6.02
C PRO A 255 23.95 -32.29 -7.32
N LEU A 256 22.68 -32.28 -7.71
CA LEU A 256 22.21 -31.75 -9.00
C LEU A 256 21.84 -30.26 -8.94
N LEU A 257 21.66 -29.73 -7.73
CA LEU A 257 21.34 -28.32 -7.49
C LEU A 257 22.60 -27.42 -7.56
N GLY A 258 23.80 -28.00 -7.49
CA GLY A 258 25.06 -27.26 -7.53
C GLY A 258 25.16 -26.25 -6.39
N GLY A 259 25.67 -25.05 -6.69
CA GLY A 259 25.86 -23.97 -5.70
C GLY A 259 24.57 -23.41 -5.08
N HIS A 260 23.38 -23.83 -5.52
CA HIS A 260 22.10 -23.31 -5.02
C HIS A 260 21.58 -24.04 -3.77
N VAL A 261 22.15 -25.20 -3.42
CA VAL A 261 21.67 -26.04 -2.30
C VAL A 261 21.60 -25.24 -1.00
N ASP A 262 22.66 -24.53 -0.64
CA ASP A 262 22.74 -23.85 0.64
C ASP A 262 21.77 -22.66 0.74
N ALA A 263 21.62 -21.92 -0.35
CA ALA A 263 20.63 -20.84 -0.44
C ALA A 263 19.20 -21.38 -0.28
N LEU A 264 18.88 -22.51 -0.91
CA LEU A 264 17.56 -23.14 -0.81
C LEU A 264 17.31 -23.70 0.60
N ARG A 265 18.31 -24.33 1.23
CA ARG A 265 18.23 -24.78 2.64
C ARG A 265 18.02 -23.61 3.59
N ALA A 266 18.74 -22.51 3.42
CA ALA A 266 18.57 -21.31 4.23
C ALA A 266 17.16 -20.73 4.08
N LYS A 267 16.64 -20.68 2.85
CA LYS A 267 15.28 -20.20 2.57
C LYS A 267 14.22 -21.10 3.20
N ALA A 268 14.36 -22.42 3.09
CA ALA A 268 13.46 -23.39 3.72
C ALA A 268 13.49 -23.26 5.26
N ALA A 269 14.68 -23.12 5.86
CA ALA A 269 14.83 -22.94 7.30
C ALA A 269 14.25 -21.60 7.80
N ALA A 270 14.42 -20.51 7.04
CA ALA A 270 13.82 -19.22 7.36
C ALA A 270 12.28 -19.29 7.34
N LYS A 271 11.71 -19.92 6.31
CA LYS A 271 10.26 -20.14 6.23
C LYS A 271 9.76 -21.06 7.35
N GLY A 272 10.52 -22.09 7.73
CA GLY A 272 10.20 -22.94 8.89
C GLY A 272 10.09 -22.16 10.19
N ARG A 273 11.08 -21.31 10.49
CA ARG A 273 11.04 -20.43 11.66
C ARG A 273 9.85 -19.46 11.64
N GLU A 274 9.50 -18.95 10.47
CA GLU A 274 8.33 -18.09 10.29
C GLU A 274 7.02 -18.84 10.62
N LEU A 275 6.84 -20.05 10.07
CA LEU A 275 5.64 -20.86 10.33
C LEU A 275 5.53 -21.28 11.80
N GLU A 276 6.65 -21.64 12.43
CA GLU A 276 6.70 -21.92 13.87
C GLU A 276 6.37 -20.67 14.71
N ALA A 277 6.83 -19.48 14.31
CA ALA A 277 6.48 -18.24 14.99
C ALA A 277 4.99 -17.90 14.84
N ARG A 278 4.42 -18.06 13.64
CA ARG A 278 2.97 -17.87 13.38
C ARG A 278 2.13 -18.86 14.19
N SER A 279 2.47 -20.14 14.15
CA SER A 279 1.75 -21.17 14.92
C SER A 279 1.83 -20.91 16.42
N ARG A 280 2.98 -20.42 16.93
CA ARG A 280 3.10 -20.00 18.33
C ARG A 280 2.19 -18.82 18.63
N ALA A 281 2.24 -17.75 17.85
CA ALA A 281 1.38 -16.59 18.04
C ALA A 281 -0.12 -16.95 18.03
N ASP A 282 -0.55 -17.83 17.11
CA ASP A 282 -1.94 -18.31 17.06
C ASP A 282 -2.32 -19.11 18.32
N SER A 283 -1.41 -19.96 18.82
CA SER A 283 -1.63 -20.72 20.06
C SER A 283 -1.72 -19.81 21.29
N GLU A 284 -0.85 -18.78 21.36
CA GLU A 284 -0.84 -17.79 22.42
C GLU A 284 -2.15 -17.00 22.43
N MET A 285 -2.61 -16.52 21.27
CA MET A 285 -3.87 -15.79 21.13
C MET A 285 -5.09 -16.64 21.47
N ARG A 286 -5.13 -17.91 21.07
CA ARG A 286 -6.20 -18.84 21.45
C ARG A 286 -6.28 -19.01 22.95
N PHE A 287 -5.13 -19.18 23.61
CA PHE A 287 -5.08 -19.29 25.07
C PHE A 287 -5.59 -18.03 25.75
N VAL A 288 -5.12 -16.85 25.32
CA VAL A 288 -5.60 -15.55 25.84
C VAL A 288 -7.11 -15.42 25.67
N GLY A 289 -7.66 -15.83 24.53
CA GLY A 289 -9.10 -15.82 24.26
C GLY A 289 -9.92 -16.73 25.20
N VAL A 290 -9.43 -17.93 25.51
CA VAL A 290 -10.09 -18.86 26.46
C VAL A 290 -10.21 -18.24 27.86
N PHE A 291 -9.20 -17.47 28.28
CA PHE A 291 -9.15 -16.83 29.59
C PHE A 291 -9.52 -15.34 29.56
N ALA A 292 -10.16 -14.84 28.50
CA ALA A 292 -10.48 -13.42 28.37
C ALA A 292 -11.39 -12.89 29.50
N ASN A 293 -12.32 -13.72 29.98
CA ASN A 293 -13.24 -13.38 31.07
C ASN A 293 -12.65 -13.62 32.47
N ASP A 294 -11.60 -14.45 32.59
CA ASP A 294 -10.89 -14.70 33.84
C ASP A 294 -9.37 -14.82 33.60
N PRO A 295 -8.69 -13.69 33.35
CA PRO A 295 -7.28 -13.72 32.98
C PRO A 295 -6.36 -14.16 34.12
N LEU A 296 -6.78 -13.95 35.38
CA LEU A 296 -6.02 -14.37 36.57
C LEU A 296 -5.94 -15.88 36.70
N LYS A 297 -7.04 -16.59 36.42
CA LYS A 297 -7.03 -18.05 36.33
C LYS A 297 -6.09 -18.54 35.23
N GLY A 298 -6.12 -17.89 34.07
CA GLY A 298 -5.19 -18.19 32.97
C GLY A 298 -3.73 -18.03 33.38
N ILE A 299 -3.38 -16.93 34.06
CA ILE A 299 -2.04 -16.67 34.59
C ILE A 299 -1.64 -17.74 35.61
N ALA A 300 -2.54 -18.11 36.54
CA ALA A 300 -2.28 -19.13 37.54
C ALA A 300 -2.02 -20.50 36.91
N GLU A 301 -2.80 -20.86 35.88
CA GLU A 301 -2.63 -22.13 35.17
C GLU A 301 -1.25 -22.23 34.49
N ILE A 302 -0.79 -21.19 33.78
CA ILE A 302 0.56 -21.21 33.16
C ILE A 302 1.68 -20.79 34.11
N SER A 303 1.39 -20.65 35.41
CA SER A 303 2.38 -20.33 36.43
C SER A 303 3.20 -21.53 36.89
N THR A 304 2.72 -22.75 36.66
CA THR A 304 3.41 -23.98 37.04
C THR A 304 3.99 -24.73 35.83
N PRO A 305 5.03 -25.55 36.03
CA PRO A 305 5.53 -26.46 35.00
C PRO A 305 4.46 -27.42 34.48
N GLU A 306 3.58 -27.97 35.34
CA GLU A 306 2.51 -28.87 34.87
C GLU A 306 1.50 -28.16 33.98
N GLY A 307 1.14 -26.92 34.31
CA GLY A 307 0.21 -26.15 33.51
C GLY A 307 0.81 -25.66 32.19
N MET A 308 2.09 -25.25 32.19
CA MET A 308 2.81 -24.99 30.93
C MET A 308 2.84 -26.23 30.03
N ALA A 309 3.12 -27.41 30.60
CA ALA A 309 3.10 -28.67 29.85
C ALA A 309 1.70 -29.04 29.33
N LYS A 310 0.63 -28.82 30.12
CA LYS A 310 -0.77 -29.05 29.72
C LYS A 310 -1.16 -28.29 28.45
N TYR A 311 -0.61 -27.10 28.25
CA TYR A 311 -0.89 -26.25 27.10
C TYR A 311 0.23 -26.22 26.05
N GLY A 312 1.25 -27.09 26.18
CA GLY A 312 2.36 -27.17 25.23
C GLY A 312 3.19 -25.88 25.15
N MET A 313 3.25 -25.10 26.22
CA MET A 313 3.98 -23.84 26.27
C MET A 313 5.35 -24.01 26.90
N ASP A 314 6.37 -23.36 26.31
CA ASP A 314 7.65 -23.17 26.97
C ASP A 314 7.62 -21.96 27.92
N ALA A 315 8.66 -21.80 28.74
CA ALA A 315 8.73 -20.71 29.72
C ALA A 315 8.72 -19.31 29.08
N LYS A 316 9.28 -19.13 27.88
CA LYS A 316 9.33 -17.84 27.19
C LYS A 316 7.95 -17.46 26.66
N THR A 317 7.27 -18.40 26.01
CA THR A 317 5.89 -18.25 25.55
C THR A 317 4.96 -18.01 26.73
N ALA A 318 5.11 -18.73 27.85
CA ALA A 318 4.30 -18.50 29.04
C ALA A 318 4.47 -17.08 29.61
N ILE A 319 5.67 -16.50 29.61
CA ILE A 319 5.90 -15.10 30.03
C ILE A 319 5.15 -14.13 29.11
N SER A 320 5.24 -14.31 27.78
CA SER A 320 4.52 -13.50 26.79
C SER A 320 3.01 -13.54 27.02
N VAL A 321 2.46 -14.74 27.17
CA VAL A 321 1.02 -14.97 27.41
C VAL A 321 0.57 -14.37 28.74
N ARG A 322 1.37 -14.48 29.80
CA ARG A 322 1.06 -13.81 31.08
C ARG A 322 0.96 -12.30 30.92
N SER A 323 1.87 -11.68 30.17
CA SER A 323 1.83 -10.23 29.91
C SER A 323 0.57 -9.82 29.13
N MET A 324 0.15 -10.64 28.16
CA MET A 324 -1.11 -10.41 27.43
C MET A 324 -2.34 -10.52 28.35
N LEU A 325 -2.40 -11.55 29.20
CA LEU A 325 -3.48 -11.73 30.17
C LEU A 325 -3.51 -10.63 31.25
N GLN A 326 -2.36 -10.14 31.70
CA GLN A 326 -2.28 -9.01 32.62
C GLN A 326 -2.84 -7.72 31.99
N THR A 327 -2.53 -7.49 30.71
CA THR A 327 -3.11 -6.39 29.94
C THR A 327 -4.63 -6.54 29.84
N GLN A 328 -5.12 -7.74 29.48
CA GLN A 328 -6.55 -8.04 29.41
C GLN A 328 -7.26 -7.82 30.76
N TRP A 329 -6.66 -8.25 31.87
CA TRP A 329 -7.20 -8.03 33.21
C TRP A 329 -7.32 -6.54 33.55
N SER A 330 -6.29 -5.76 33.24
CA SER A 330 -6.26 -4.32 33.50
C SER A 330 -7.33 -3.60 32.68
N PHE A 331 -7.53 -4.04 31.44
CA PHE A 331 -8.64 -3.59 30.60
C PHE A 331 -10.00 -3.94 31.22
N ASN A 332 -10.23 -5.20 31.61
CA ASN A 332 -11.48 -5.63 32.24
C ASN A 332 -11.79 -4.79 33.50
N LYS A 333 -10.80 -4.53 34.36
CA LYS A 333 -10.96 -3.66 35.54
C LYS A 333 -11.32 -2.22 35.19
N THR A 334 -10.76 -1.69 34.11
CA THR A 334 -11.08 -0.33 33.65
C THR A 334 -12.53 -0.25 33.18
N VAL A 335 -12.98 -1.27 32.43
CA VAL A 335 -14.36 -1.38 31.97
C VAL A 335 -15.33 -1.56 33.15
N GLU A 336 -14.99 -2.42 34.11
CA GLU A 336 -15.78 -2.58 35.35
C GLU A 336 -15.89 -1.28 36.14
N LYS A 337 -14.78 -0.55 36.29
CA LYS A 337 -14.79 0.76 36.95
C LYS A 337 -15.69 1.76 36.23
N GLN A 338 -15.60 1.86 34.90
CA GLN A 338 -16.45 2.75 34.11
C GLN A 338 -17.94 2.39 34.25
N LYS A 339 -18.26 1.09 34.26
CA LYS A 339 -19.62 0.62 34.48
C LYS A 339 -20.11 0.99 35.87
N ASN A 340 -19.32 0.74 36.90
CA ASN A 340 -19.65 1.10 38.28
C ASN A 340 -19.81 2.63 38.43
N ASP A 341 -18.94 3.44 37.84
CA ASP A 341 -19.02 4.91 37.89
C ASP A 341 -20.30 5.42 37.18
N THR A 342 -20.71 4.78 36.09
CA THR A 342 -21.96 5.08 35.38
C THR A 342 -23.18 4.70 36.20
N ASP A 343 -23.17 3.51 36.81
CA ASP A 343 -24.24 3.03 37.69
C ASP A 343 -24.39 3.92 38.93
N VAL A 344 -23.27 4.33 39.54
CA VAL A 344 -23.24 5.31 40.63
C VAL A 344 -23.86 6.62 40.15
N THR A 345 -23.37 7.20 39.05
CA THR A 345 -23.88 8.47 38.52
C THR A 345 -25.38 8.42 38.21
N SER A 346 -25.87 7.34 37.61
CA SER A 346 -27.29 7.15 37.31
C SER A 346 -28.14 7.04 38.59
N THR A 347 -27.67 6.27 39.57
CA THR A 347 -28.34 6.11 40.87
C THR A 347 -28.41 7.45 41.62
N VAL A 348 -27.32 8.22 41.61
CA VAL A 348 -27.24 9.54 42.23
C VAL A 348 -28.20 10.53 41.56
N ASN A 349 -28.24 10.55 40.23
CA ASN A 349 -29.17 11.41 39.48
C ASN A 349 -30.64 11.02 39.74
N GLY A 350 -30.93 9.73 39.89
CA GLY A 350 -32.25 9.24 40.27
C GLY A 350 -32.69 9.75 41.63
N ILE A 351 -31.84 9.59 42.66
CA ILE A 351 -32.10 10.10 44.02
C ILE A 351 -32.29 11.62 44.03
N TYR A 352 -31.47 12.35 43.26
CA TYR A 352 -31.59 13.80 43.12
C TYR A 352 -32.94 14.21 42.49
N SER A 353 -33.41 13.49 41.46
CA SER A 353 -34.71 13.77 40.84
C SER A 353 -35.88 13.57 41.82
N THR A 354 -35.81 12.56 42.69
CA THR A 354 -36.80 12.35 43.76
C THR A 354 -36.74 13.47 44.80
N LEU A 355 -35.54 13.92 45.17
CA LEU A 355 -35.33 15.00 46.15
C LEU A 355 -35.90 16.34 45.68
N MET A 356 -35.71 16.69 44.41
CA MET A 356 -36.04 18.01 43.88
C MET A 356 -37.42 18.08 43.23
N GLY A 357 -38.01 16.94 42.88
CA GLY A 357 -39.20 16.89 42.03
C GLY A 357 -38.94 17.43 40.62
N ASP A 358 -39.98 17.49 39.82
CA ASP A 358 -39.95 18.05 38.47
C ASP A 358 -41.24 18.86 38.26
N PRO A 359 -41.20 20.19 38.47
CA PRO A 359 -42.36 21.06 38.39
C PRO A 359 -43.01 21.06 37.00
N ASP A 360 -42.22 20.91 35.94
CA ASP A 360 -42.69 20.87 34.55
C ASP A 360 -43.45 19.56 34.25
N LYS A 361 -43.22 18.51 35.05
CA LYS A 361 -43.93 17.23 34.98
C LYS A 361 -44.94 17.03 36.12
N GLY A 362 -45.16 18.05 36.97
CA GLY A 362 -46.07 17.98 38.11
C GLY A 362 -45.63 17.03 39.23
N ILE A 363 -44.34 16.68 39.30
CA ILE A 363 -43.80 15.80 40.34
C ILE A 363 -43.34 16.65 41.51
N ALA A 364 -43.98 16.49 42.67
CA ALA A 364 -43.59 17.18 43.88
C ALA A 364 -42.25 16.64 44.45
N PRO A 365 -41.41 17.50 45.04
CA PRO A 365 -40.21 17.07 45.75
C PRO A 365 -40.57 16.14 46.92
N ASP A 366 -39.86 15.01 47.07
CA ASP A 366 -40.06 14.06 48.18
C ASP A 366 -38.71 13.72 48.86
N PRO A 367 -38.28 14.55 49.82
CA PRO A 367 -37.01 14.35 50.52
C PRO A 367 -36.97 13.03 51.30
N ALA A 368 -38.09 12.63 51.92
CA ALA A 368 -38.16 11.41 52.71
C ALA A 368 -37.93 10.17 51.85
N LYS A 369 -38.52 10.15 50.65
CA LYS A 369 -38.30 9.10 49.67
C LYS A 369 -36.89 9.11 49.09
N ALA A 370 -36.29 10.28 48.84
CA ALA A 370 -34.89 10.37 48.40
C ALA A 370 -33.90 9.79 49.42
N TYR A 371 -34.13 10.00 50.73
CA TYR A 371 -33.35 9.34 51.79
C TYR A 371 -33.53 7.82 51.80
N GLN A 372 -34.77 7.34 51.61
CA GLN A 372 -35.04 5.91 51.52
C GLN A 372 -34.38 5.28 50.28
N ASP A 373 -34.46 5.95 49.12
CA ASP A 373 -33.83 5.53 47.88
C ASP A 373 -32.29 5.48 48.04
N LEU A 374 -31.69 6.44 48.75
CA LEU A 374 -30.27 6.43 49.10
C LEU A 374 -29.91 5.25 50.01
N GLN A 375 -30.68 5.00 51.08
CA GLN A 375 -30.41 3.90 52.00
C GLN A 375 -30.56 2.53 51.30
N ASN A 376 -31.56 2.40 50.43
CA ASN A 376 -31.87 1.18 49.68
C ASN A 376 -31.01 1.00 48.42
N SER A 377 -30.24 2.01 48.01
CA SER A 377 -29.34 1.91 46.86
C SER A 377 -28.21 0.91 47.08
N ASN A 378 -27.61 0.41 46.00
CA ASN A 378 -26.43 -0.46 46.06
C ASN A 378 -25.10 0.33 46.16
N LEU A 379 -25.16 1.62 46.50
CA LEU A 379 -23.97 2.45 46.68
C LEU A 379 -23.14 1.98 47.88
N ASP A 380 -21.83 2.18 47.83
CA ASP A 380 -20.95 1.84 48.94
C ASP A 380 -21.21 2.75 50.15
N ALA A 381 -20.81 2.29 51.34
CA ALA A 381 -21.08 2.97 52.60
C ALA A 381 -20.48 4.38 52.68
N ILE A 382 -19.32 4.62 52.09
CA ILE A 382 -18.65 5.93 52.13
C ILE A 382 -19.44 6.90 51.24
N THR A 383 -19.78 6.50 50.02
CA THR A 383 -20.61 7.29 49.12
C THR A 383 -21.99 7.58 49.71
N LYS A 384 -22.63 6.60 50.38
CA LYS A 384 -23.90 6.82 51.09
C LYS A 384 -23.79 7.86 52.20
N ILE A 385 -22.72 7.82 52.99
CA ILE A 385 -22.48 8.77 54.09
C ILE A 385 -22.25 10.18 53.54
N GLU A 386 -21.39 10.32 52.53
CA GLU A 386 -21.08 11.62 51.93
C GLU A 386 -22.32 12.24 51.28
N MET A 387 -23.11 11.44 50.57
CA MET A 387 -24.34 11.94 49.95
C MET A 387 -25.45 12.19 50.95
N GLY A 388 -25.58 11.37 52.00
CA GLY A 388 -26.51 11.65 53.10
C GLY A 388 -26.25 13.03 53.69
N LYS A 389 -24.98 13.36 53.94
CA LYS A 389 -24.58 14.68 54.41
C LYS A 389 -24.94 15.81 53.42
N LYS A 390 -24.70 15.62 52.12
CA LYS A 390 -25.08 16.62 51.10
C LYS A 390 -26.61 16.76 50.94
N LEU A 391 -27.37 15.69 51.21
CA LEU A 391 -28.84 15.69 51.27
C LEU A 391 -29.34 16.51 52.47
N GLU A 392 -28.69 16.35 53.64
CA GLU A 392 -28.98 17.13 54.85
C GLU A 392 -28.67 18.62 54.66
N GLU A 393 -27.61 18.91 53.91
CA GLU A 393 -27.15 20.27 53.62
C GLU A 393 -27.86 20.94 52.42
N GLY A 394 -28.68 20.18 51.67
CA GLY A 394 -29.37 20.68 50.46
C GLY A 394 -28.43 20.98 49.27
N THR A 395 -27.22 20.41 49.27
CA THR A 395 -26.14 20.68 48.30
C THR A 395 -25.94 19.57 47.27
N ILE A 396 -26.82 18.57 47.24
CA ILE A 396 -26.75 17.52 46.21
C ILE A 396 -26.93 18.16 44.83
N GLY A 397 -25.92 18.03 43.97
CA GLY A 397 -26.02 18.33 42.55
C GLY A 397 -25.96 19.80 42.14
N LYS A 398 -25.68 20.77 43.04
CA LYS A 398 -25.53 22.20 42.66
C LYS A 398 -24.40 22.93 43.38
N THR A 399 -23.76 23.87 42.69
CA THR A 399 -22.67 24.73 43.19
C THR A 399 -23.25 26.06 43.70
N ARG A 400 -22.98 26.44 44.96
CA ARG A 400 -23.28 27.77 45.54
C ARG A 400 -22.73 28.87 44.63
N ASP A 401 -23.48 29.96 44.43
CA ASP A 401 -23.07 31.11 43.62
C ASP A 401 -22.85 32.35 44.51
N PRO A 402 -21.61 32.61 44.96
CA PRO A 402 -21.28 33.75 45.80
C PRO A 402 -21.55 35.11 45.14
N ALA A 403 -21.52 35.18 43.80
CA ALA A 403 -21.79 36.42 43.09
C ALA A 403 -23.28 36.78 43.19
N ALA A 404 -24.17 35.80 43.03
CA ALA A 404 -25.61 35.98 43.18
C ALA A 404 -25.99 36.42 44.61
N VAL A 405 -25.35 35.85 45.64
CA VAL A 405 -25.54 36.23 47.06
C VAL A 405 -25.11 37.69 47.29
N ASN A 406 -23.95 38.08 46.77
CA ASN A 406 -23.48 39.47 46.84
C ASN A 406 -24.37 40.47 46.12
N ASP A 407 -24.84 40.12 44.92
CA ASP A 407 -25.71 41.00 44.16
C ASP A 407 -27.07 41.17 44.85
N MET A 408 -27.62 40.11 45.45
CA MET A 408 -28.81 40.22 46.29
C MET A 408 -28.58 41.12 47.51
N ALA A 409 -27.44 40.95 48.21
CA ALA A 409 -27.07 41.81 49.33
C ALA A 409 -26.97 43.30 48.92
N ARG A 410 -26.39 43.59 47.74
CA ARG A 410 -26.31 44.94 47.19
C ARG A 410 -27.69 45.50 46.85
N GLN A 411 -28.57 44.70 46.25
CA GLN A 411 -29.94 45.11 45.93
C GLN A 411 -30.73 45.44 47.21
N ILE A 412 -30.54 44.66 48.28
CA ILE A 412 -31.12 44.94 49.60
C ILE A 412 -30.60 46.28 50.16
N VAL A 413 -29.28 46.51 50.16
CA VAL A 413 -28.68 47.76 50.68
C VAL A 413 -29.12 49.00 49.86
N ASN A 414 -29.37 48.82 48.57
CA ASN A 414 -29.88 49.89 47.70
C ASN A 414 -31.39 50.11 47.83
N GLY A 415 -32.11 49.26 48.58
CA GLY A 415 -33.56 49.35 48.78
C GLY A 415 -34.39 48.83 47.60
N ALA A 416 -33.80 47.99 46.74
CA ALA A 416 -34.45 47.42 45.56
C ALA A 416 -35.24 46.12 45.86
N ILE A 417 -35.08 45.55 47.06
CA ILE A 417 -35.78 44.34 47.52
C ILE A 417 -36.72 44.73 48.66
N ASP A 418 -38.03 44.67 48.41
CA ASP A 418 -39.09 45.08 49.34
C ASP A 418 -39.69 43.90 50.14
N SER A 419 -39.39 42.66 49.76
CA SER A 419 -39.94 41.44 50.36
C SER A 419 -38.90 40.31 50.47
N ASP A 420 -39.18 39.30 51.30
CA ASP A 420 -38.28 38.13 51.46
C ASP A 420 -38.38 37.13 50.29
N ALA A 421 -39.42 37.22 49.45
CA ALA A 421 -39.70 36.24 48.40
C ALA A 421 -38.54 36.08 47.38
N PRO A 422 -37.90 37.15 46.87
CA PRO A 422 -36.74 37.02 45.98
C PRO A 422 -35.53 36.33 46.64
N ILE A 423 -35.39 36.45 47.97
CA ILE A 423 -34.30 35.83 48.75
C ILE A 423 -34.57 34.33 48.90
N ASP A 424 -35.81 33.93 49.17
CA ASP A 424 -36.20 32.52 49.29
C ASP A 424 -36.05 31.75 47.97
N VAL A 425 -36.32 32.42 46.85
CA VAL A 425 -36.10 31.85 45.50
C VAL A 425 -34.64 31.50 45.26
N MET A 426 -33.67 32.18 45.91
CA MET A 426 -32.25 31.85 45.76
C MET A 426 -31.88 30.50 46.37
N LEU A 427 -32.51 30.13 47.49
CA LEU A 427 -32.35 28.79 48.08
C LEU A 427 -32.98 27.73 47.17
N ALA A 428 -34.19 27.99 46.67
CA ALA A 428 -34.88 27.09 45.75
C ALA A 428 -34.10 26.88 44.43
N GLN A 429 -33.41 27.91 43.93
CA GLN A 429 -32.57 27.82 42.73
C GLN A 429 -31.21 27.14 43.00
N GLY A 430 -30.82 26.94 44.26
CA GLY A 430 -29.51 26.41 44.65
C GLY A 430 -28.37 27.43 44.55
N LYS A 431 -28.71 28.73 44.48
CA LYS A 431 -27.74 29.84 44.37
C LYS A 431 -27.23 30.29 45.74
N ALA A 432 -28.02 30.11 46.80
CA ALA A 432 -27.71 30.50 48.17
C ALA A 432 -27.92 29.32 49.13
N SER A 433 -27.11 29.24 50.19
CA SER A 433 -27.34 28.28 51.29
C SER A 433 -28.45 28.78 52.24
N VAL A 434 -28.94 27.89 53.12
CA VAL A 434 -29.89 28.26 54.18
C VAL A 434 -29.31 29.35 55.10
N GLY A 435 -28.00 29.29 55.36
CA GLY A 435 -27.29 30.31 56.11
C GLY A 435 -27.25 31.66 55.39
N ASP A 436 -26.98 31.65 54.08
CA ASP A 436 -26.96 32.86 53.25
C ASP A 436 -28.35 33.53 53.19
N VAL A 437 -29.42 32.76 53.01
CA VAL A 437 -30.80 33.29 53.02
C VAL A 437 -31.14 33.90 54.38
N THR A 438 -30.76 33.24 55.48
CA THR A 438 -30.97 33.76 56.83
C THR A 438 -30.26 35.10 57.04
N MET A 439 -29.01 35.22 56.59
CA MET A 439 -28.23 36.46 56.65
C MET A 439 -28.88 37.57 55.82
N LEU A 440 -29.25 37.30 54.57
CA LEU A 440 -29.83 38.29 53.64
C LEU A 440 -31.17 38.83 54.16
N LYS A 441 -32.04 37.98 54.72
CA LYS A 441 -33.29 38.43 55.35
C LYS A 441 -33.04 39.32 56.56
N GLY A 442 -32.04 38.97 57.38
CA GLY A 442 -31.59 39.80 58.50
C GLY A 442 -31.12 41.18 58.04
N MET A 443 -30.29 41.24 56.99
CA MET A 443 -29.83 42.49 56.39
C MET A 443 -30.98 43.34 55.86
N ARG A 444 -32.00 42.74 55.22
CA ARG A 444 -33.19 43.48 54.75
C ARG A 444 -33.91 44.15 55.92
N LYS A 445 -34.11 43.41 57.01
CA LYS A 445 -34.76 43.95 58.22
C LYS A 445 -33.96 45.10 58.84
N ASP A 446 -32.64 45.01 58.86
CA ASP A 446 -31.77 46.07 59.40
C ASP A 446 -31.80 47.35 58.52
N MET A 447 -32.07 47.22 57.22
CA MET A 447 -32.19 48.32 56.26
C MET A 447 -33.48 49.16 56.41
N ASP A 448 -34.48 48.67 57.14
CA ASP A 448 -35.68 49.42 57.52
C ASP A 448 -35.48 50.25 58.81
N GLY A 449 -34.33 50.10 59.48
CA GLY A 449 -34.00 50.73 60.76
C GLY A 449 -32.89 51.80 60.71
N PRO A 450 -32.44 52.30 61.87
CA PRO A 450 -31.43 53.36 61.99
C PRO A 450 -30.01 52.91 61.55
N LEU A 451 -29.82 51.62 61.26
CA LEU A 451 -28.58 51.03 60.76
C LEU A 451 -28.35 51.28 59.26
N LYS A 452 -29.38 51.69 58.53
CA LYS A 452 -29.39 51.89 57.08
C LYS A 452 -28.21 52.72 56.57
N ASP A 453 -27.96 53.88 57.18
CA ASP A 453 -26.93 54.80 56.70
C ASP A 453 -25.51 54.24 56.95
N TYR A 454 -25.33 53.48 58.02
CA TYR A 454 -24.07 52.81 58.34
C TYR A 454 -23.79 51.62 57.41
N LEU A 455 -24.79 50.80 57.12
CA LEU A 455 -24.67 49.68 56.18
C LEU A 455 -24.42 50.17 54.74
N LYS A 456 -25.05 51.28 54.33
CA LYS A 456 -24.74 51.95 53.05
C LYS A 456 -23.32 52.49 52.99
N ARG A 457 -22.83 53.10 54.09
CA ARG A 457 -21.45 53.57 54.18
C ARG A 457 -20.45 52.42 54.08
N ALA A 458 -20.75 51.28 54.72
CA ALA A 458 -19.94 50.06 54.64
C ALA A 458 -19.92 49.46 53.23
N ASP A 459 -21.08 49.37 52.58
CA ASP A 459 -21.18 48.89 51.19
C ASP A 459 -20.36 49.76 50.23
N ASN A 460 -20.43 51.09 50.37
CA ASN A 460 -19.62 52.00 49.56
C ASN A 460 -18.11 51.82 49.80
N LEU A 461 -17.69 51.56 51.04
CA LEU A 461 -16.28 51.26 51.36
C LEU A 461 -15.81 49.97 50.70
N ILE A 462 -16.59 48.89 50.81
CA ILE A 462 -16.30 47.59 50.18
C ILE A 462 -16.28 47.74 48.66
N LYS A 463 -17.31 48.38 48.09
CA LYS A 463 -17.40 48.63 46.66
C LYS A 463 -16.16 49.38 46.16
N ASN A 464 -15.71 50.43 46.86
CA ASN A 464 -14.51 51.18 46.47
C ASN A 464 -13.21 50.37 46.63
N ALA A 465 -13.09 49.58 47.70
CA ALA A 465 -11.92 48.74 47.94
C ALA A 465 -11.75 47.67 46.86
N TYR A 466 -12.84 47.02 46.47
CA TYR A 466 -12.82 45.96 45.46
C TYR A 466 -12.95 46.50 44.01
N ALA A 467 -13.46 47.72 43.79
CA ALA A 467 -13.49 48.37 42.47
C ALA A 467 -12.13 48.92 42.00
N ARG A 468 -11.21 49.27 42.92
CA ARG A 468 -9.85 49.75 42.56
C ARG A 468 -8.89 48.66 42.09
N SER A 469 -9.26 47.38 42.26
CA SER A 469 -8.56 46.26 41.67
C SER A 469 -9.03 46.05 40.21
N GLN A 470 -8.70 46.98 39.31
CA GLN A 470 -9.09 46.94 37.89
C GLN A 470 -8.51 45.74 37.08
N PHE A 471 -7.84 44.78 37.73
CA PHE A 471 -7.44 43.50 37.15
C PHE A 471 -8.16 42.27 37.73
N ALA A 472 -9.13 42.44 38.65
CA ALA A 472 -9.83 41.32 39.31
C ALA A 472 -11.36 41.44 39.34
N ALA A 473 -11.95 42.38 38.59
CA ALA A 473 -13.39 42.49 38.46
C ALA A 473 -13.91 41.41 37.49
N GLY A 474 -14.19 40.21 38.02
CA GLY A 474 -14.83 39.13 37.26
C GLY A 474 -14.41 37.70 37.63
N THR A 475 -13.49 37.49 38.59
CA THR A 475 -13.08 36.14 39.00
C THR A 475 -13.89 35.63 40.20
N PRO A 476 -14.25 34.32 40.25
CA PRO A 476 -14.96 33.72 41.38
C PRO A 476 -14.28 33.96 42.73
N GLU A 477 -12.94 34.00 42.79
CA GLU A 477 -12.19 34.26 44.02
C GLU A 477 -12.38 35.68 44.56
N ALA A 478 -12.52 36.68 43.67
CA ALA A 478 -12.78 38.06 44.08
C ALA A 478 -14.21 38.19 44.64
N ALA A 479 -15.19 37.53 44.02
CA ALA A 479 -16.56 37.48 44.52
C ALA A 479 -16.64 36.81 45.90
N ILE A 480 -15.89 35.73 46.14
CA ILE A 480 -15.83 35.06 47.45
C ILE A 480 -15.21 35.97 48.53
N LYS A 481 -14.14 36.72 48.19
CA LYS A 481 -13.50 37.64 49.14
C LYS A 481 -14.39 38.84 49.45
N GLU A 482 -15.06 39.38 48.44
CA GLU A 482 -16.06 40.45 48.63
C GLU A 482 -17.23 39.97 49.50
N ASP A 483 -17.76 38.76 49.24
CA ASP A 483 -18.85 38.13 50.02
C ASP A 483 -18.46 38.03 51.49
N ARG A 484 -17.26 37.50 51.76
CA ARG A 484 -16.74 37.37 53.12
C ARG A 484 -16.57 38.72 53.81
N ALA A 485 -15.92 39.69 53.15
CA ALA A 485 -15.69 41.02 53.73
C ALA A 485 -17.00 41.75 54.04
N ARG A 486 -17.99 41.59 53.16
CA ARG A 486 -19.35 42.16 53.31
C ARG A 486 -20.11 41.55 54.47
N SER A 487 -20.14 40.22 54.54
CA SER A 487 -20.75 39.49 55.64
C SER A 487 -20.13 39.90 56.98
N GLN A 488 -18.80 39.86 57.08
CA GLN A 488 -18.07 40.19 58.31
C GLN A 488 -18.27 41.65 58.74
N LEU A 489 -18.14 42.61 57.82
CA LEU A 489 -18.28 44.03 58.16
C LEU A 489 -19.72 44.38 58.56
N SER A 490 -20.72 43.81 57.88
CA SER A 490 -22.14 43.96 58.24
C SER A 490 -22.41 43.44 59.65
N THR A 491 -21.98 42.21 59.96
CA THR A 491 -22.12 41.61 61.30
C THR A 491 -21.47 42.48 62.37
N VAL A 492 -20.25 42.94 62.14
CA VAL A 492 -19.51 43.76 63.11
C VAL A 492 -20.18 45.12 63.34
N ILE A 493 -20.72 45.76 62.30
CA ILE A 493 -21.47 47.02 62.43
C ILE A 493 -22.76 46.81 63.23
N THR A 494 -23.54 45.78 62.91
CA THR A 494 -24.79 45.48 63.61
C THR A 494 -24.52 45.18 65.09
N GLU A 495 -23.47 44.43 65.42
CA GLU A 495 -23.09 44.16 66.80
C GLU A 495 -22.53 45.40 67.53
N ALA A 496 -21.71 46.23 66.87
CA ALA A 496 -21.24 47.49 67.46
C ALA A 496 -22.41 48.43 67.80
N TYR A 497 -23.39 48.53 66.90
CA TYR A 497 -24.59 49.33 67.12
C TYR A 497 -25.44 48.80 68.27
N LYS A 498 -25.67 47.48 68.34
CA LYS A 498 -26.40 46.85 69.47
C LYS A 498 -25.75 47.14 70.82
N LYS A 499 -24.41 47.17 70.87
CA LYS A 499 -23.65 47.30 72.12
C LYS A 499 -23.40 48.74 72.58
N GLY A 500 -23.27 49.69 71.67
CA GLY A 500 -22.89 51.07 72.02
C GLY A 500 -23.50 52.15 71.12
N GLY A 501 -24.51 51.82 70.32
CA GLY A 501 -25.25 52.75 69.49
C GLY A 501 -24.41 53.42 68.39
N PRO A 502 -24.88 54.57 67.86
CA PRO A 502 -24.22 55.33 66.78
C PRO A 502 -22.75 55.66 67.06
N GLU A 503 -22.41 55.99 68.31
CA GLU A 503 -21.06 56.40 68.70
C GLU A 503 -20.05 55.24 68.59
N ALA A 504 -20.47 54.02 68.95
CA ALA A 504 -19.64 52.82 68.79
C ALA A 504 -19.39 52.49 67.31
N VAL A 505 -20.39 52.70 66.45
CA VAL A 505 -20.25 52.48 65.00
C VAL A 505 -19.36 53.55 64.35
N GLU A 506 -19.43 54.81 64.77
CA GLU A 506 -18.49 55.84 64.26
C GLU A 506 -17.06 55.57 64.70
N LYS A 507 -16.85 55.12 65.95
CA LYS A 507 -15.52 54.68 66.42
C LYS A 507 -15.02 53.45 65.64
N LEU A 508 -15.91 52.53 65.26
CA LEU A 508 -15.58 51.40 64.38
C LEU A 508 -15.04 51.89 63.03
N PHE A 509 -15.76 52.78 62.36
CA PHE A 509 -15.38 53.29 61.04
C PHE A 509 -14.08 54.12 61.08
N ASN A 510 -13.78 54.76 62.20
CA ASN A 510 -12.53 55.50 62.41
C ASN A 510 -11.36 54.63 62.88
N SER A 511 -11.58 53.33 63.12
CA SER A 511 -10.53 52.37 63.47
C SER A 511 -9.98 51.66 62.22
N ASP A 512 -8.87 50.92 62.38
CA ASP A 512 -8.31 50.10 61.29
C ASP A 512 -9.14 48.83 60.98
N THR A 513 -10.21 48.58 61.74
CA THR A 513 -11.03 47.36 61.65
C THR A 513 -11.69 47.16 60.27
N PRO A 514 -12.35 48.16 59.66
CA PRO A 514 -12.94 47.99 58.33
C PRO A 514 -11.89 47.69 57.24
N MET A 515 -10.75 48.38 57.26
CA MET A 515 -9.65 48.13 56.33
C MET A 515 -9.03 46.74 56.52
N SER A 516 -8.92 46.29 57.77
CA SER A 516 -8.38 44.97 58.09
C SER A 516 -9.33 43.85 57.62
N ILE A 517 -10.65 44.01 57.78
CA ILE A 517 -11.65 43.08 57.26
C ILE A 517 -11.59 43.01 55.73
N MET A 518 -11.47 44.15 55.05
CA MET A 518 -11.41 44.19 53.58
C MET A 518 -10.13 43.55 53.00
N ASN A 519 -8.99 43.59 53.69
CA ASN A 519 -7.71 43.07 53.20
C ASN A 519 -7.44 41.58 53.55
N SER A 520 -8.36 40.91 54.23
CA SER A 520 -8.10 39.74 55.09
C SER A 520 -7.36 38.54 54.48
N ASN A 521 -6.44 37.99 55.27
CA ASN A 521 -6.22 36.54 55.35
C ASN A 521 -6.24 35.95 56.78
N ALA A 522 -6.44 36.72 57.86
CA ALA A 522 -6.34 36.16 59.22
C ALA A 522 -7.03 36.97 60.35
N ILE A 523 -8.24 37.50 60.14
CA ILE A 523 -9.04 38.04 61.26
C ILE A 523 -10.38 37.31 61.28
N THR A 524 -10.66 36.61 62.38
CA THR A 524 -11.95 35.94 62.60
C THR A 524 -13.01 36.95 63.03
N VAL A 525 -14.30 36.62 62.89
CA VAL A 525 -15.40 37.49 63.35
C VAL A 525 -15.25 37.82 64.84
N ASP A 526 -14.78 36.84 65.63
CA ASP A 526 -14.51 37.01 67.06
C ASP A 526 -13.35 37.96 67.34
N ASP A 527 -12.26 37.91 66.57
CA ASP A 527 -11.14 38.84 66.69
C ASP A 527 -11.56 40.27 66.35
N ALA A 528 -12.38 40.45 65.31
CA ALA A 528 -12.93 41.74 64.93
C ALA A 528 -13.86 42.29 66.04
N LEU A 529 -14.81 41.48 66.52
CA LEU A 529 -15.72 41.84 67.62
C LEU A 529 -14.98 42.13 68.93
N SER A 530 -13.89 41.41 69.22
CA SER A 530 -13.02 41.65 70.37
C SER A 530 -12.31 43.01 70.28
N ASN A 531 -11.83 43.38 69.08
CA ASN A 531 -11.23 44.69 68.85
C ASN A 531 -12.24 45.83 68.98
N VAL A 532 -13.48 45.63 68.50
CA VAL A 532 -14.59 46.57 68.72
C VAL A 532 -14.89 46.73 70.21
N ASN A 533 -15.00 45.63 70.95
CA ASN A 533 -15.21 45.69 72.40
C ASN A 533 -14.07 46.47 73.10
N ARG A 534 -12.80 46.34 72.66
CA ARG A 534 -11.68 47.17 73.15
C ARG A 534 -11.86 48.66 72.85
N VAL A 535 -12.26 49.01 71.63
CA VAL A 535 -12.47 50.42 71.21
C VAL A 535 -13.65 51.05 71.93
N ILE A 536 -14.74 50.31 72.16
CA ILE A 536 -15.89 50.73 72.97
C ILE A 536 -15.46 50.93 74.44
N SER A 537 -14.64 50.02 74.98
CA SER A 537 -14.15 50.08 76.37
C SER A 537 -13.13 51.20 76.63
N ALA A 538 -12.36 51.61 75.61
CA ALA A 538 -11.40 52.71 75.71
C ALA A 538 -12.06 54.10 75.84
N GLY A 539 -13.40 54.20 75.69
CA GLY A 539 -14.17 55.43 75.86
C GLY A 539 -14.33 55.94 77.30
N ASN A 540 -13.84 55.22 78.31
CA ASN A 540 -13.86 55.66 79.72
C ASN A 540 -12.46 55.90 80.32
N GLY A 541 -11.41 56.09 79.50
CA GLY A 541 -10.06 56.35 80.01
C GLY A 541 -9.19 57.10 79.01
N LYS A 542 -8.49 58.13 79.52
CA LYS A 542 -7.60 59.05 78.80
C LYS A 542 -6.67 58.41 77.76
N SER A 543 -6.51 59.15 76.66
CA SER A 543 -5.45 59.13 75.64
C SER A 543 -4.25 58.18 75.84
N SER A 544 -3.96 57.37 74.82
CA SER A 544 -2.57 57.04 74.48
C SER A 544 -2.39 56.97 72.96
N VAL A 545 -1.45 57.80 72.47
CA VAL A 545 -0.98 57.89 71.09
C VAL A 545 -0.09 56.66 70.80
N PRO A 546 -0.25 55.95 69.67
CA PRO A 546 0.74 54.97 69.24
C PRO A 546 1.97 55.69 68.66
N GLN A 547 3.12 55.55 69.32
CA GLN A 547 4.41 55.97 68.78
C GLN A 547 4.73 55.18 67.50
N ARG A 548 4.82 55.88 66.37
CA ARG A 548 5.58 55.41 65.21
C ARG A 548 7.06 55.29 65.61
N LYS A 549 7.66 54.11 65.43
CA LYS A 549 9.12 54.00 65.22
C LYS A 549 9.35 53.67 63.76
N ALA A 550 9.77 54.69 63.02
CA ALA A 550 10.42 54.55 61.73
C ALA A 550 11.92 54.78 61.92
N SER A 551 12.69 53.95 61.21
CA SER A 551 14.03 54.22 60.69
C SER A 551 15.24 54.13 61.64
N GLN A 552 16.03 53.09 61.41
CA GLN A 552 17.50 53.04 61.43
C GLN A 552 17.87 51.62 60.94
N THR A 553 18.75 51.35 59.98
CA THR A 553 19.48 52.12 58.95
C THR A 553 20.07 51.03 58.04
N ILE A 554 20.21 51.32 56.75
CA ILE A 554 21.05 50.58 55.83
C ILE A 554 22.50 50.79 56.29
N ASP A 555 23.20 49.71 56.63
CA ASP A 555 24.64 49.49 56.38
C ASP A 555 25.09 48.23 57.14
N GLU A 556 25.14 47.11 56.42
CA GLU A 556 26.17 46.07 56.56
C GLU A 556 26.01 45.08 55.40
N TYR A 557 26.42 45.55 54.22
CA TYR A 557 27.11 44.70 53.26
C TYR A 557 28.40 44.25 53.94
N GLU A 558 28.49 42.97 54.31
CA GLU A 558 29.67 42.11 54.14
C GLU A 558 29.59 40.89 55.06
N LYS A 559 29.93 39.72 54.49
CA LYS A 559 30.07 38.39 55.11
C LYS A 559 28.77 37.60 55.30
N GLN A 560 28.34 36.97 54.20
CA GLN A 560 28.61 35.53 53.99
C GLN A 560 27.96 35.07 52.68
N GLY A 561 28.62 35.41 51.57
CA GLY A 561 28.60 34.62 50.35
C GLY A 561 30.06 34.34 50.01
N GLY A 562 30.46 33.06 50.05
CA GLY A 562 31.83 32.67 49.75
C GLY A 562 32.25 31.29 50.27
N GLN A 563 31.56 30.24 49.83
CA GLN A 563 32.15 29.08 49.13
C GLN A 563 31.06 28.33 48.38
#